data_AF-A0A9D2XIM0-F1
#
_entry.id   AF-A0A9D2XIM0-F1
#
_cell.length_a   1.000
_cell.length_b   1.000
_cell.length_c   1.000
_cell.angle_alpha   90.00
_cell.angle_beta   90.00
_cell.angle_gamma   90.00
#
_symmetry.space_group_name_H-M   'P 1'
#
loop_
_entity.id
_entity.type
_entity.pdbx_description
1 polymer ?
#
loop_
_entity_poly.entity_id
_entity_poly.type
_entity_poly.pdbx_seq_one_letter_code
_entity_poly.pdbx_strand_id
1 'polypeptide(L)'
;MTNPPADEVLTNAEGNVSAVSNGELNADDDFQREMFFYRQAQATVLNALPLLNQHDIATKRPDDYFAEMAKSDQHMQKVSECCMITSCVQ
;
A
#
# COMPACT_ATOMS: atom_id res chain seq x y z
N MET A 1 -13.97 12.43 -21.76
CA MET A 1 -14.10 11.03 -21.30
C MET A 1 -13.38 10.94 -19.98
N THR A 2 -14.06 11.26 -18.89
CA THR A 2 -13.47 11.20 -17.55
C THR A 2 -13.75 9.81 -17.00
N ASN A 3 -12.68 9.09 -16.66
CA ASN A 3 -12.82 7.87 -15.88
C ASN A 3 -13.47 8.24 -14.55
N PRO A 4 -14.46 7.47 -14.07
CA PRO A 4 -15.07 7.70 -12.76
C PRO A 4 -14.01 7.52 -11.66
N PRO A 5 -14.13 8.24 -10.52
CA PRO A 5 -13.20 8.13 -9.40
C PRO A 5 -13.18 6.70 -8.88
N ALA A 6 -12.00 6.22 -8.51
CA ALA A 6 -11.73 4.84 -8.08
C ALA A 6 -12.40 4.44 -6.74
N ASP A 7 -13.33 5.24 -6.24
CA ASP A 7 -13.94 5.10 -4.91
C ASP A 7 -15.01 3.99 -4.83
N GLU A 8 -15.48 3.42 -5.95
CA GLU A 8 -16.50 2.35 -5.92
C GLU A 8 -15.93 0.91 -5.87
N VAL A 9 -14.61 0.72 -5.78
CA VAL A 9 -14.04 -0.64 -5.71
C VAL A 9 -13.86 -1.13 -4.25
N LEU A 10 -13.99 -0.26 -3.25
CA LEU A 10 -13.66 -0.61 -1.86
C LEU A 10 -14.84 -1.13 -1.01
N THR A 11 -16.09 -0.97 -1.46
CA THR A 11 -17.28 -1.29 -0.66
C THR A 11 -17.69 -2.76 -0.66
N ASN A 12 -17.07 -3.62 -1.48
CA ASN A 12 -17.47 -5.03 -1.62
C ASN A 12 -16.46 -6.04 -1.03
N ALA A 13 -15.45 -5.58 -0.28
CA ALA A 13 -14.40 -6.44 0.28
C ALA A 13 -14.69 -6.93 1.72
N GLU A 14 -15.95 -6.88 2.17
CA GLU A 14 -16.38 -7.60 3.37
C GLU A 14 -16.89 -8.99 2.97
N GLY A 15 -16.13 -10.03 3.27
CA GLY A 15 -16.63 -11.40 3.25
C GLY A 15 -15.76 -12.41 2.54
N ASN A 16 -14.53 -12.61 3.05
CA ASN A 16 -14.00 -13.92 3.46
C ASN A 16 -12.50 -13.76 3.68
N VAL A 17 -12.12 -13.25 4.87
CA VAL A 17 -10.75 -13.45 5.36
C VAL A 17 -10.71 -14.93 5.74
N SER A 18 -10.50 -15.78 4.72
CA SER A 18 -10.30 -17.20 4.90
C SER A 18 -9.33 -17.36 6.05
N ALA A 19 -9.81 -18.04 7.08
CA ALA A 19 -9.06 -18.43 8.25
C ALA A 19 -7.60 -18.65 7.89
N VAL A 20 -6.70 -18.06 8.67
CA VAL A 20 -5.27 -18.37 8.64
C VAL A 20 -5.15 -19.87 8.88
N SER A 21 -5.22 -20.64 7.81
CA SER A 21 -4.69 -21.99 7.81
C SER A 21 -3.22 -21.75 8.01
N ASN A 22 -2.73 -22.14 9.18
CA ASN A 22 -1.32 -22.41 9.45
C ASN A 22 -0.85 -23.58 8.56
N GLY A 23 -1.06 -23.46 7.25
CA GLY A 23 -0.53 -24.31 6.20
C GLY A 23 0.75 -23.64 5.78
N GLU A 24 1.82 -24.00 6.47
CA GLU A 24 3.22 -23.91 6.08
C GLU A 24 3.47 -22.99 4.87
N LEU A 25 3.67 -21.69 5.15
CA LEU A 25 4.22 -20.79 4.15
C LEU A 25 5.59 -21.36 3.77
N ASN A 26 5.72 -21.85 2.54
CA ASN A 26 7.01 -22.30 2.04
C ASN A 26 8.00 -21.15 2.16
N ALA A 27 9.02 -21.31 3.00
CA ALA A 27 9.99 -20.27 3.28
C ALA A 27 10.76 -19.84 2.02
N ASP A 28 10.80 -20.69 1.00
CA ASP A 28 11.49 -20.48 -0.26
C ASP A 28 10.65 -19.72 -1.31
N ASP A 29 9.34 -19.53 -1.10
CA ASP A 29 8.49 -18.72 -1.99
C ASP A 29 8.39 -17.27 -1.50
N ASP A 30 9.29 -16.43 -2.02
CA ASP A 30 9.37 -15.01 -1.69
C ASP A 30 8.10 -14.25 -2.05
N PHE A 31 7.42 -14.58 -3.16
CA PHE A 31 6.22 -13.86 -3.61
C PHE A 31 5.02 -14.12 -2.68
N GLN A 32 4.82 -15.37 -2.28
CA GLN A 32 3.76 -15.72 -1.33
C GLN A 32 4.01 -15.06 0.02
N ARG A 33 5.27 -15.04 0.46
CA ARG A 33 5.68 -14.43 1.72
C ARG A 33 5.47 -12.91 1.72
N GLU A 34 5.87 -12.22 0.65
CA GLU A 34 5.65 -10.78 0.49
C GLU A 34 4.16 -10.42 0.44
N MET A 35 3.35 -11.22 -0.27
CA MET A 35 1.90 -11.03 -0.34
C MET A 35 1.23 -11.17 1.03
N PHE A 36 1.70 -12.11 1.85
CA PHE A 36 1.21 -12.28 3.22
C PHE A 36 1.52 -11.06 4.08
N PHE A 37 2.76 -10.57 4.06
CA PHE A 37 3.15 -9.37 4.81
C PHE A 37 2.38 -8.13 4.34
N TYR A 38 2.17 -7.99 3.03
CA TYR A 38 1.39 -6.89 2.47
C TYR A 38 -0.05 -6.88 2.99
N ARG A 39 -0.74 -8.02 2.93
CA ARG A 39 -2.13 -8.16 3.41
C ARG A 39 -2.24 -7.92 4.91
N GLN A 40 -1.30 -8.45 5.69
CA GLN A 40 -1.26 -8.25 7.14
C GLN A 40 -1.08 -6.76 7.49
N ALA A 41 -0.13 -6.08 6.82
CA ALA A 41 0.09 -4.65 7.01
C ALA A 41 -1.15 -3.83 6.63
N GLN A 42 -1.76 -4.11 5.47
CA GLN A 42 -2.96 -3.43 5.00
C GLN A 42 -4.13 -3.56 5.99
N ALA A 43 -4.43 -4.77 6.46
CA ALA A 43 -5.49 -5.00 7.43
C ALA A 43 -5.24 -4.23 8.75
N THR A 44 -3.99 -4.17 9.19
CA THR A 44 -3.60 -3.46 10.41
C THR A 44 -3.81 -1.95 10.26
N VAL A 45 -3.44 -1.38 9.11
CA VAL A 45 -3.63 0.04 8.82
C VAL A 45 -5.12 0.41 8.77
N LEU A 46 -5.95 -0.41 8.12
CA LEU A 46 -7.39 -0.17 8.05
C LEU A 46 -8.04 -0.15 9.44
N ASN A 47 -7.59 -1.00 10.36
CA ASN A 47 -8.08 -1.00 11.74
C ASN A 47 -7.51 0.16 12.58
N ALA A 48 -6.27 0.59 12.32
CA ALA A 48 -5.61 1.64 13.09
C ALA A 48 -6.08 3.06 12.71
N LEU A 49 -6.37 3.31 11.44
CA LEU A 49 -6.84 4.62 10.94
C LEU A 49 -8.06 5.18 11.69
N PRO A 50 -9.18 4.44 11.88
CA PRO A 50 -10.33 4.98 12.61
C PRO A 50 -9.99 5.29 14.07
N LEU A 51 -9.12 4.48 14.70
CA LEU A 51 -8.69 4.71 16.08
C LEU A 51 -7.83 5.99 16.21
N LEU A 52 -6.92 6.22 15.27
CA LEU A 52 -6.10 7.44 15.22
C LEU A 52 -6.95 8.69 14.98
N ASN A 53 -7.98 8.58 14.14
CA ASN A 53 -8.91 9.68 13.88
C ASN A 53 -9.75 10.01 15.12
N GLN A 54 -10.13 9.03 15.94
CA GLN A 54 -10.83 9.27 17.21
C GLN A 54 -9.99 10.07 18.22
N HIS A 55 -8.67 10.00 18.10
CA HIS A 55 -7.73 10.74 18.94
C HIS A 55 -7.27 12.07 18.33
N ASP A 56 -7.92 12.53 17.25
CA ASP A 56 -7.60 13.78 16.53
C ASP A 56 -6.13 13.87 16.05
N ILE A 57 -5.50 12.73 15.73
CA ILE A 57 -4.13 12.69 15.21
C ILE A 57 -4.16 12.76 13.68
N ALA A 58 -3.47 13.76 13.11
CA ALA A 58 -3.34 13.90 11.66
C ALA A 58 -2.46 12.76 11.09
N THR A 59 -3.08 11.87 10.29
CA THR A 59 -2.41 10.68 9.72
C THR A 59 -1.87 10.87 8.31
N LYS A 60 -2.42 11.82 7.53
CA LYS A 60 -1.99 12.10 6.16
C LYS A 60 -0.93 13.20 6.14
N ARG A 61 0.11 13.00 5.32
CA ARG A 61 1.08 14.05 5.00
C ARG A 61 0.39 15.16 4.18
N PRO A 62 0.41 16.43 4.62
CA PRO A 62 -0.07 17.54 3.81
C PRO A 62 0.83 17.76 2.59
N ASP A 63 0.22 18.14 1.45
CA ASP A 63 0.97 18.42 0.21
C ASP A 63 1.89 19.65 0.35
N ASP A 64 1.51 20.59 1.23
CA ASP A 64 2.23 21.84 1.50
C ASP A 64 3.14 21.74 2.75
N TYR A 65 3.75 20.57 2.96
CA TYR A 65 4.71 20.32 4.03
C TYR A 65 6.03 19.74 3.49
N PHE A 66 6.98 20.64 3.23
CA PHE A 66 8.32 20.35 2.75
C PHE A 66 9.29 20.14 3.93
N ALA A 67 9.29 18.93 4.47
CA ALA A 67 10.31 18.46 5.42
C ALA A 67 11.25 17.46 4.73
N GLU A 68 12.44 17.27 5.30
CA GLU A 68 13.40 16.27 4.83
C GLU A 68 12.76 14.87 4.82
N MET A 69 12.86 14.20 3.68
CA MET A 69 12.30 12.88 3.45
C MET A 69 13.35 11.78 3.69
N ALA A 70 12.90 10.55 3.94
CA ALA A 70 13.81 9.41 4.13
C ALA A 70 14.68 9.10 2.89
N LYS A 71 14.29 9.60 1.71
CA LYS A 71 15.03 9.48 0.45
C LYS A 71 15.10 10.85 -0.22
N SER A 72 16.23 11.17 -0.85
CA SER A 72 16.37 12.41 -1.62
C SER A 72 15.59 12.36 -2.93
N ASP A 73 15.10 13.51 -3.38
CA ASP A 73 14.37 13.62 -4.64
C ASP A 73 15.22 13.18 -5.85
N GLN A 74 16.52 13.47 -5.82
CA GLN A 74 17.47 13.03 -6.85
C GLN A 74 17.54 11.49 -6.96
N HIS A 75 17.41 10.77 -5.85
CA HIS A 75 17.36 9.30 -5.88
C HIS A 75 16.01 8.83 -6.43
N MET A 76 14.90 9.43 -5.99
CA MET A 76 13.56 9.06 -6.45
C MET A 76 13.34 9.33 -7.94
N GLN A 77 13.95 10.39 -8.50
CA GLN A 77 13.94 10.67 -9.95
C GLN A 77 14.56 9.51 -10.75
N LYS A 78 15.69 8.97 -10.31
CA LYS A 78 16.34 7.81 -10.95
C LYS A 78 15.48 6.55 -10.88
N VAL A 79 14.80 6.33 -9.76
CA VAL A 79 13.88 5.19 -9.59
C VAL A 79 12.67 5.33 -10.52
N SER A 80 12.09 6.54 -10.64
CA SER A 80 10.99 6.78 -11.58
C SER A 80 11.39 6.62 -13.04
N GLU A 81 12.58 7.09 -13.42
CA GLU A 81 13.12 6.88 -14.77
C GLU A 81 13.27 5.38 -15.07
N CYS A 82 13.81 4.61 -14.11
CA CYS A 82 13.93 3.17 -14.24
C CYS A 82 12.58 2.47 -14.43
N CYS A 83 11.57 2.88 -13.65
CA CYS A 83 10.21 2.33 -13.72
C CYS A 83 9.48 2.73 -15.03
N MET A 84 9.68 3.95 -15.52
CA MET A 84 9.07 4.42 -16.78
C MET A 84 9.67 3.75 -18.02
N ILE A 85 10.95 3.40 -18.00
CA ILE A 85 11.61 2.73 -19.13
C ILE A 85 11.12 1.27 -19.28
N THR A 86 10.75 0.61 -18.18
CA THR A 86 10.36 -0.82 -18.20
C THR A 86 8.94 -1.07 -18.75
N SER A 87 8.08 -0.05 -18.85
CA SER A 87 6.76 -0.15 -19.47
C SER A 87 6.75 0.06 -21.00
N CYS A 88 7.91 0.25 -21.65
CA CYS A 88 8.03 0.52 -23.09
C CYS A 88 8.38 -0.73 -23.93
N VAL A 89 8.37 -1.94 -23.34
CA VAL A 89 8.42 -3.21 -24.10
C VAL A 89 7.07 -3.90 -23.96
N GLN A 90 6.11 -3.41 -24.73
CA GLN A 90 4.96 -4.18 -25.21
C GLN A 90 4.81 -3.93 -26.71
#